data_AF-E1JJ90-F1
#
_entry.id   AF-E1JJ90-F1
#
_cell.length_a   1.000
_cell.length_b   1.000
_cell.length_c   1.000
_cell.angle_alpha   90.00
_cell.angle_beta   90.00
_cell.angle_gamma   90.00
#
_symmetry.space_group_name_H-M   'P 1'
#
loop_
_entity.id
_entity.type
_entity.pdbx_description
1 polymer ?
#
loop_
_entity_poly.entity_id
_entity_poly.type
_entity_poly.pdbx_seq_one_letter_code
_entity_poly.pdbx_strand_id
1 'polypeptide(L)'
;MTQEMQDLKRAEFVERKRRQQLRRDCEELRDLAEQLRLAAISRDIAENLEEKKRRRQLDIKLEAAEVSQERCLLEVRQREKEVALKEEQRRLRESLAEQMEENRRRRLQEHAQVMNDRELSLLMQKQIQEEDRAQELEAQRKKLQKRQDMLRSIKENQELREWQRAQYNQELSDLVQKQSDMERRKLQLEAERQEIQRKKQEISIRLGQQVLEIENKKRHRDNLLLDLLEAEYTAKSDERYRQQMQQEQMSRQRTRQELDRYRQEVKHRKMAEMQMKRAEMATRQEEAPDTINQNSEKQLDEYRRRRAHGASLLAMIEDNHRKRAEATAENVQYFDMKAKIDAEQEERIKQERLAMLSQVPSSVLRYLPKHVLKSTDREHFCLIDAQARGGGDS
;
A
#
# COMPACT_ATOMS: atom_id res chain seq x y z
N MET A 1 -51.21 -74.55 -181.95
CA MET A 1 -49.92 -75.20 -182.31
C MET A 1 -50.02 -75.62 -183.76
N THR A 2 -49.53 -74.80 -184.69
CA THR A 2 -49.49 -75.11 -186.13
C THR A 2 -48.39 -76.14 -186.44
N GLN A 3 -48.42 -76.74 -187.64
CA GLN A 3 -47.42 -77.74 -188.05
C GLN A 3 -45.99 -77.15 -188.08
N GLU A 4 -45.85 -75.89 -188.51
CA GLU A 4 -44.60 -75.12 -188.47
C GLU A 4 -43.95 -75.13 -187.08
N MET A 5 -44.76 -75.04 -186.02
CA MET A 5 -44.31 -75.06 -184.63
C MET A 5 -43.92 -76.46 -184.12
N GLN A 6 -44.23 -77.53 -184.86
CA GLN A 6 -43.69 -78.87 -184.61
C GLN A 6 -42.35 -79.06 -185.33
N ASP A 7 -42.24 -78.58 -186.57
CA ASP A 7 -41.00 -78.71 -187.34
C ASP A 7 -39.89 -77.76 -186.84
N LEU A 8 -40.23 -76.55 -186.40
CA LEU A 8 -39.31 -75.68 -185.64
C LEU A 8 -38.79 -76.37 -184.38
N LYS A 9 -39.66 -77.07 -183.62
CA LYS A 9 -39.24 -77.81 -182.41
C LYS A 9 -38.40 -79.05 -182.73
N ARG A 10 -38.63 -79.71 -183.86
CA ARG A 10 -37.77 -80.80 -184.36
C ARG A 10 -36.40 -80.26 -184.78
N ALA A 11 -36.36 -79.16 -185.53
CA ALA A 11 -35.13 -78.49 -185.92
C ALA A 11 -34.34 -78.03 -184.68
N GLU A 12 -34.98 -77.37 -183.70
CA GLU A 12 -34.37 -77.02 -182.41
C GLU A 12 -33.84 -78.24 -181.65
N PHE A 13 -34.56 -79.36 -181.63
CA PHE A 13 -34.11 -80.56 -180.92
C PHE A 13 -32.89 -81.21 -181.60
N VAL A 14 -32.87 -81.25 -182.93
CA VAL A 14 -31.71 -81.71 -183.72
C VAL A 14 -30.52 -80.77 -183.55
N GLU A 15 -30.73 -79.46 -183.60
CA GLU A 15 -29.73 -78.43 -183.26
C GLU A 15 -29.17 -78.63 -181.84
N ARG A 16 -30.04 -78.80 -180.83
CA ARG A 16 -29.62 -79.04 -179.44
C ARG A 16 -28.85 -80.36 -179.31
N LYS A 17 -29.25 -81.43 -180.00
CA LYS A 17 -28.51 -82.71 -180.06
C LYS A 17 -27.14 -82.54 -180.70
N ARG A 18 -27.05 -81.86 -181.85
CA ARG A 18 -25.80 -81.57 -182.56
C ARG A 18 -24.86 -80.71 -181.72
N ARG A 19 -25.37 -79.67 -181.06
CA ARG A 19 -24.63 -78.84 -180.09
C ARG A 19 -24.19 -79.63 -178.84
N GLN A 20 -24.98 -80.60 -178.37
CA GLN A 20 -24.60 -81.50 -177.27
C GLN A 20 -23.53 -82.53 -177.68
N GLN A 21 -23.54 -83.01 -178.92
CA GLN A 21 -22.48 -83.86 -179.48
C GLN A 21 -21.19 -83.06 -179.64
N LEU A 22 -21.21 -81.89 -180.30
CA LEU A 22 -20.04 -81.01 -180.41
C LEU A 22 -19.39 -80.70 -179.04
N ARG A 23 -20.19 -80.44 -178.00
CA ARG A 23 -19.69 -80.20 -176.62
C ARG A 23 -19.15 -81.44 -175.89
N ARG A 24 -19.31 -82.63 -176.44
CA ARG A 24 -18.73 -83.89 -175.93
C ARG A 24 -17.52 -84.29 -176.77
N ASP A 25 -17.66 -84.19 -178.08
CA ASP A 25 -16.74 -84.75 -179.06
C ASP A 25 -15.57 -83.79 -179.33
N CYS A 26 -15.77 -82.47 -179.30
CA CYS A 26 -14.70 -81.47 -179.38
C CYS A 26 -14.10 -81.16 -178.01
N GLU A 27 -12.77 -81.16 -177.92
CA GLU A 27 -12.05 -81.02 -176.64
C GLU A 27 -11.97 -79.56 -176.17
N GLU A 28 -11.79 -78.61 -177.10
CA GLU A 28 -11.80 -77.15 -176.84
C GLU A 28 -13.05 -76.69 -176.06
N LEU A 29 -14.20 -77.33 -176.32
CA LEU A 29 -15.47 -77.02 -175.66
C LEU A 29 -15.59 -77.62 -174.24
N ARG A 30 -14.75 -78.62 -173.90
CA ARG A 30 -14.60 -79.12 -172.53
C ARG A 30 -13.65 -78.21 -171.76
N ASP A 31 -12.49 -77.89 -172.33
CA ASP A 31 -11.47 -77.03 -171.72
C ASP A 31 -12.05 -75.65 -171.37
N LEU A 32 -12.80 -75.03 -172.29
CA LEU A 32 -13.46 -73.74 -172.06
C LEU A 32 -14.56 -73.84 -170.99
N ALA A 33 -15.22 -75.01 -170.84
CA ALA A 33 -16.18 -75.24 -169.77
C ALA A 33 -15.51 -75.43 -168.39
N GLU A 34 -14.30 -75.99 -168.34
CA GLU A 34 -13.51 -76.07 -167.10
C GLU A 34 -12.92 -74.70 -166.74
N GLN A 35 -12.42 -73.93 -167.70
CA GLN A 35 -11.98 -72.54 -167.50
C GLN A 35 -13.13 -71.66 -166.95
N LEU A 36 -14.35 -71.81 -167.45
CA LEU A 36 -15.53 -71.11 -166.92
C LEU A 36 -15.89 -71.55 -165.49
N ARG A 37 -15.69 -72.82 -165.12
CA ARG A 37 -15.83 -73.28 -163.73
C ARG A 37 -14.77 -72.70 -162.81
N LEU A 38 -13.50 -72.68 -163.24
CA LEU A 38 -12.39 -72.09 -162.48
C LEU A 38 -12.60 -70.57 -162.30
N ALA A 39 -13.09 -69.88 -163.33
CA ALA A 39 -13.45 -68.47 -163.26
C ALA A 39 -14.56 -68.21 -162.21
N ALA A 40 -15.63 -69.03 -162.20
CA ALA A 40 -16.69 -68.93 -161.19
C ALA A 40 -16.15 -69.15 -159.76
N ILE A 41 -15.37 -70.23 -159.55
CA ILE A 41 -14.77 -70.52 -158.24
C ILE A 41 -13.83 -69.39 -157.78
N SER A 42 -13.03 -68.81 -158.69
CA SER A 42 -12.13 -67.69 -158.37
C SER A 42 -12.88 -66.42 -157.98
N ARG A 43 -14.05 -66.15 -158.58
CA ARG A 43 -14.94 -65.06 -158.20
C ARG A 43 -15.52 -65.30 -156.80
N ASP A 44 -16.05 -66.49 -156.53
CA ASP A 44 -16.64 -66.82 -155.23
C ASP A 44 -15.61 -66.71 -154.09
N ILE A 45 -14.35 -67.09 -154.35
CA ILE A 45 -13.22 -66.90 -153.43
C ILE A 45 -12.93 -65.41 -153.19
N ALA A 46 -12.96 -64.57 -154.24
CA ALA A 46 -12.73 -63.13 -154.11
C ALA A 46 -13.83 -62.44 -153.28
N GLU A 47 -15.10 -62.76 -153.53
CA GLU A 47 -16.24 -62.23 -152.76
C GLU A 47 -16.15 -62.66 -151.28
N ASN A 48 -15.82 -63.92 -151.00
CA ASN A 48 -15.58 -64.42 -149.64
C ASN A 48 -14.41 -63.71 -148.92
N LEU A 49 -13.36 -63.34 -149.65
CA LEU A 49 -12.22 -62.60 -149.09
C LEU A 49 -12.56 -61.13 -148.81
N GLU A 50 -13.41 -60.50 -149.63
CA GLU A 50 -13.94 -59.17 -149.32
C GLU A 50 -14.85 -59.18 -148.09
N GLU A 51 -15.78 -60.14 -147.98
CA GLU A 51 -16.62 -60.26 -146.78
C GLU A 51 -15.77 -60.43 -145.51
N LYS A 52 -14.77 -61.30 -145.53
CA LYS A 52 -13.86 -61.51 -144.39
C LYS A 52 -13.06 -60.26 -144.03
N LYS A 53 -12.68 -59.42 -145.01
CA LYS A 53 -12.08 -58.10 -144.76
C LYS A 53 -13.08 -57.13 -144.13
N ARG A 54 -14.30 -57.06 -144.64
CA ARG A 54 -15.36 -56.16 -144.15
C ARG A 54 -15.76 -56.50 -142.70
N ARG A 55 -15.94 -57.80 -142.37
CA ARG A 55 -16.23 -58.25 -141.00
C ARG A 55 -15.12 -57.83 -140.02
N ARG A 56 -13.86 -58.19 -140.30
CA ARG A 56 -12.69 -57.77 -139.48
C ARG A 56 -12.59 -56.26 -139.27
N GLN A 57 -12.95 -55.45 -140.28
CA GLN A 57 -12.97 -53.98 -140.15
C GLN A 57 -14.13 -53.43 -139.31
N LEU A 58 -15.19 -54.20 -139.08
CA LEU A 58 -16.25 -53.89 -138.12
C LEU A 58 -15.84 -54.35 -136.72
N ASP A 59 -15.33 -55.57 -136.59
CA ASP A 59 -14.86 -56.15 -135.32
C ASP A 59 -13.84 -55.21 -134.63
N ILE A 60 -12.79 -54.79 -135.36
CA ILE A 60 -11.77 -53.83 -134.87
C ILE A 60 -12.36 -52.48 -134.45
N LYS A 61 -13.45 -52.02 -135.09
CA LYS A 61 -14.12 -50.76 -134.73
C LYS A 61 -14.98 -50.91 -133.46
N LEU A 62 -15.57 -52.08 -133.24
CA LEU A 62 -16.31 -52.39 -132.03
C LEU A 62 -15.36 -52.52 -130.83
N GLU A 63 -14.29 -53.31 -130.96
CA GLU A 63 -13.24 -53.43 -129.92
C GLU A 63 -12.64 -52.06 -129.55
N ALA A 64 -12.32 -51.23 -130.56
CA ALA A 64 -11.81 -49.88 -130.31
C ALA A 64 -12.83 -48.96 -129.62
N ALA A 65 -14.12 -49.09 -129.93
CA ALA A 65 -15.19 -48.34 -129.28
C ALA A 65 -15.39 -48.78 -127.82
N GLU A 66 -15.44 -50.08 -127.55
CA GLU A 66 -15.57 -50.64 -126.20
C GLU A 66 -14.40 -50.23 -125.30
N VAL A 67 -13.15 -50.41 -125.77
CA VAL A 67 -11.95 -49.99 -125.03
C VAL A 67 -11.92 -48.48 -124.78
N SER A 68 -12.48 -47.66 -125.69
CA SER A 68 -12.64 -46.22 -125.44
C SER A 68 -13.67 -45.90 -124.35
N GLN A 69 -14.77 -46.63 -124.30
CA GLN A 69 -15.83 -46.44 -123.30
C GLN A 69 -15.34 -46.88 -121.91
N GLU A 70 -14.64 -48.01 -121.81
CA GLU A 70 -14.03 -48.48 -120.56
C GLU A 70 -13.03 -47.45 -119.99
N ARG A 71 -12.18 -46.88 -120.85
CA ARG A 71 -11.24 -45.81 -120.43
C ARG A 71 -11.97 -44.58 -119.91
N CYS A 72 -13.00 -44.10 -120.62
CA CYS A 72 -13.83 -42.98 -120.15
C CYS A 72 -14.49 -43.28 -118.80
N LEU A 73 -15.03 -44.48 -118.59
CA LEU A 73 -15.63 -44.88 -117.32
C LEU A 73 -14.61 -44.99 -116.17
N LEU A 74 -13.39 -45.43 -116.47
CA LEU A 74 -12.28 -45.46 -115.49
C LEU A 74 -11.80 -44.05 -115.13
N GLU A 75 -11.68 -43.14 -116.11
CA GLU A 75 -11.33 -41.74 -115.85
C GLU A 75 -12.40 -41.02 -115.01
N VAL A 76 -13.70 -41.23 -115.30
CA VAL A 76 -14.78 -40.67 -114.48
C VAL A 76 -14.69 -41.18 -113.04
N ARG A 77 -14.53 -42.50 -112.84
CA ARG A 77 -14.36 -43.10 -111.50
C ARG A 77 -13.11 -42.62 -110.76
N GLN A 78 -12.04 -42.23 -111.46
CA GLN A 78 -10.86 -41.62 -110.85
C GLN A 78 -11.15 -40.18 -110.42
N ARG A 79 -11.79 -39.38 -111.28
CA ARG A 79 -12.19 -38.00 -110.97
C ARG A 79 -13.19 -37.94 -109.81
N GLU A 80 -14.15 -38.87 -109.74
CA GLU A 80 -15.09 -39.02 -108.62
C GLU A 80 -14.37 -39.27 -107.29
N LYS A 81 -13.40 -40.21 -107.27
CA LYS A 81 -12.58 -40.50 -106.08
C LYS A 81 -11.72 -39.30 -105.67
N GLU A 82 -11.13 -38.59 -106.63
CA GLU A 82 -10.41 -37.36 -106.34
C GLU A 82 -11.31 -36.28 -105.74
N VAL A 83 -12.52 -36.09 -106.24
CA VAL A 83 -13.49 -35.13 -105.71
C VAL A 83 -13.92 -35.53 -104.30
N ALA A 84 -14.23 -36.80 -104.06
CA ALA A 84 -14.57 -37.31 -102.72
C ALA A 84 -13.44 -37.05 -101.70
N LEU A 85 -12.19 -37.38 -102.04
CA LEU A 85 -11.02 -37.10 -101.19
C LEU A 85 -10.80 -35.59 -100.97
N LYS A 86 -11.07 -34.75 -101.97
CA LYS A 86 -11.01 -33.27 -101.85
C LYS A 86 -12.14 -32.72 -100.98
N GLU A 87 -13.32 -33.34 -100.97
CA GLU A 87 -14.42 -33.00 -100.06
C GLU A 87 -14.16 -33.47 -98.62
N GLU A 88 -13.65 -34.68 -98.42
CA GLU A 88 -13.23 -35.16 -97.09
C GLU A 88 -12.16 -34.24 -96.50
N GLN A 89 -11.16 -33.85 -97.29
CA GLN A 89 -10.16 -32.86 -96.87
C GLN A 89 -10.75 -31.46 -96.60
N ARG A 90 -11.85 -31.06 -97.24
CA ARG A 90 -12.55 -29.81 -96.90
C ARG A 90 -13.26 -29.93 -95.56
N ARG A 91 -14.08 -30.97 -95.37
CA ARG A 91 -14.80 -31.24 -94.11
C ARG A 91 -13.87 -31.37 -92.90
N LEU A 92 -12.68 -31.96 -93.10
CA LEU A 92 -11.63 -32.05 -92.06
C LEU A 92 -10.96 -30.70 -91.77
N ARG A 93 -10.83 -29.80 -92.75
CA ARG A 93 -10.31 -28.43 -92.53
C ARG A 93 -11.36 -27.52 -91.90
N GLU A 94 -12.63 -27.68 -92.29
CA GLU A 94 -13.78 -26.96 -91.74
C GLU A 94 -13.97 -27.31 -90.26
N SER A 95 -14.06 -28.60 -89.90
CA SER A 95 -14.15 -29.04 -88.51
C SER A 95 -12.92 -28.69 -87.66
N LEU A 96 -11.72 -28.68 -88.24
CA LEU A 96 -10.52 -28.18 -87.55
C LEU A 96 -10.58 -26.65 -87.31
N ALA A 97 -11.11 -25.88 -88.26
CA ALA A 97 -11.30 -24.44 -88.09
C ALA A 97 -12.37 -24.14 -87.01
N GLU A 98 -13.47 -24.89 -86.99
CA GLU A 98 -14.50 -24.82 -85.94
C GLU A 98 -13.91 -25.12 -84.55
N GLN A 99 -13.13 -26.21 -84.41
CA GLN A 99 -12.45 -26.55 -83.16
C GLN A 99 -11.45 -25.47 -82.73
N MET A 100 -10.73 -24.84 -83.67
CA MET A 100 -9.81 -23.74 -83.37
C MET A 100 -10.55 -22.46 -82.97
N GLU A 101 -11.70 -22.17 -83.57
CA GLU A 101 -12.57 -21.08 -83.15
C GLU A 101 -13.21 -21.32 -81.79
N GLU A 102 -13.71 -22.52 -81.50
CA GLU A 102 -14.23 -22.88 -80.18
C GLU A 102 -13.15 -22.71 -79.10
N ASN A 103 -11.95 -23.25 -79.30
CA ASN A 103 -10.85 -23.10 -78.36
C ASN A 103 -10.44 -21.62 -78.19
N ARG A 104 -10.52 -20.80 -79.24
CA ARG A 104 -10.31 -19.35 -79.14
C ARG A 104 -11.40 -18.66 -78.33
N ARG A 105 -12.68 -19.02 -78.53
CA ARG A 105 -13.83 -18.47 -77.80
C ARG A 105 -13.76 -18.86 -76.31
N ARG A 106 -13.44 -20.11 -75.99
CA ARG A 106 -13.24 -20.61 -74.61
C ARG A 106 -12.14 -19.83 -73.90
N ARG A 107 -10.95 -19.70 -74.50
CA ARG A 107 -9.84 -18.89 -73.93
C ARG A 107 -10.18 -17.42 -73.68
N LEU A 108 -11.01 -16.82 -74.53
CA LEU A 108 -11.49 -15.44 -74.33
C LEU A 108 -12.48 -15.34 -73.16
N GLN A 109 -13.34 -16.36 -72.97
CA GLN A 109 -14.24 -16.45 -71.82
C GLN A 109 -13.47 -16.71 -70.51
N GLU A 110 -12.52 -17.64 -70.52
CA GLU A 110 -11.60 -17.93 -69.40
C GLU A 110 -10.83 -16.66 -68.98
N HIS A 111 -10.26 -15.93 -69.94
CA HIS A 111 -9.57 -14.65 -69.67
C HIS A 111 -10.52 -13.59 -69.08
N ALA A 112 -11.74 -13.49 -69.58
CA ALA A 112 -12.74 -12.55 -69.05
C ALA A 112 -13.15 -12.93 -67.60
N GLN A 113 -13.32 -14.22 -67.31
CA GLN A 113 -13.57 -14.71 -65.96
C GLN A 113 -12.41 -14.37 -65.01
N VAL A 114 -11.18 -14.71 -65.38
CA VAL A 114 -9.98 -14.40 -64.56
C VAL A 114 -9.81 -12.90 -64.30
N MET A 115 -10.18 -12.03 -65.25
CA MET A 115 -10.18 -10.58 -65.04
C MET A 115 -11.29 -10.13 -64.09
N ASN A 116 -12.52 -10.65 -64.23
CA ASN A 116 -13.62 -10.36 -63.31
C ASN A 116 -13.31 -10.84 -61.88
N ASP A 117 -12.78 -12.05 -61.72
CA ASP A 117 -12.40 -12.62 -60.43
C ASP A 117 -11.29 -11.81 -59.76
N ARG A 118 -10.34 -11.29 -60.56
CA ARG A 118 -9.29 -10.38 -60.10
C ARG A 118 -9.85 -9.03 -59.65
N GLU A 119 -10.79 -8.45 -60.40
CA GLU A 119 -11.45 -7.19 -60.03
C GLU A 119 -12.29 -7.36 -58.76
N LEU A 120 -13.07 -8.44 -58.64
CA LEU A 120 -13.82 -8.80 -57.43
C LEU A 120 -12.88 -8.97 -56.22
N SER A 121 -11.77 -9.68 -56.40
CA SER A 121 -10.76 -9.87 -55.35
C SER A 121 -10.12 -8.56 -54.90
N LEU A 122 -9.85 -7.64 -55.83
CA LEU A 122 -9.31 -6.30 -55.53
C LEU A 122 -10.34 -5.38 -54.85
N LEU A 123 -11.63 -5.54 -55.16
CA LEU A 123 -12.71 -4.81 -54.46
C LEU A 123 -12.89 -5.33 -53.03
N MET A 124 -12.94 -6.65 -52.84
CA MET A 124 -12.99 -7.28 -51.51
C MET A 124 -11.76 -6.92 -50.67
N GLN A 125 -10.56 -6.90 -51.25
CA GLN A 125 -9.34 -6.48 -50.55
C GLN A 125 -9.40 -5.01 -50.08
N LYS A 126 -10.00 -4.11 -50.88
CA LYS A 126 -10.22 -2.71 -50.48
C LYS A 126 -11.23 -2.60 -49.34
N GLN A 127 -12.33 -3.32 -49.41
CA GLN A 127 -13.35 -3.36 -48.35
C GLN A 127 -12.76 -3.79 -47.01
N ILE A 128 -11.97 -4.88 -47.00
CA ILE A 128 -11.26 -5.34 -45.79
C ILE A 128 -10.32 -4.24 -45.25
N GLN A 129 -9.52 -3.60 -46.11
CA GLN A 129 -8.64 -2.50 -45.68
C GLN A 129 -9.39 -1.26 -45.17
N GLU A 130 -10.60 -1.00 -45.64
CA GLU A 130 -11.46 0.10 -45.17
C GLU A 130 -12.13 -0.25 -43.83
N GLU A 131 -12.58 -1.50 -43.66
CA GLU A 131 -13.10 -2.03 -42.40
C GLU A 131 -12.02 -2.09 -41.30
N ASP A 132 -10.81 -2.57 -41.60
CA ASP A 132 -9.68 -2.59 -40.66
C ASP A 132 -9.36 -1.17 -40.17
N ARG A 133 -9.25 -0.19 -41.08
CA ARG A 133 -9.02 1.22 -40.73
C ARG A 133 -10.17 1.80 -39.90
N ALA A 134 -11.41 1.45 -40.20
CA ALA A 134 -12.57 1.89 -39.42
C ALA A 134 -12.52 1.32 -37.99
N GLN A 135 -12.18 0.03 -37.84
CA GLN A 135 -12.00 -0.62 -36.54
C GLN A 135 -10.84 -0.01 -35.74
N GLU A 136 -9.70 0.27 -36.38
CA GLU A 136 -8.57 0.96 -35.73
C GLU A 136 -8.97 2.35 -35.21
N LEU A 137 -9.65 3.16 -36.03
CA LEU A 137 -10.12 4.49 -35.65
C LEU A 137 -11.17 4.42 -34.53
N GLU A 138 -12.07 3.45 -34.55
CA GLU A 138 -13.05 3.26 -33.49
C GLU A 138 -12.40 2.78 -32.18
N ALA A 139 -11.40 1.88 -32.26
CA ALA A 139 -10.60 1.46 -31.13
C ALA A 139 -9.77 2.63 -30.54
N GLN A 140 -9.24 3.52 -31.37
CA GLN A 140 -8.57 4.75 -30.93
C GLN A 140 -9.55 5.70 -30.22
N ARG A 141 -10.75 5.92 -30.79
CA ARG A 141 -11.83 6.70 -30.13
C ARG A 141 -12.20 6.11 -28.76
N LYS A 142 -12.42 4.79 -28.68
CA LYS A 142 -12.71 4.07 -27.43
C LYS A 142 -11.57 4.17 -26.40
N LYS A 143 -10.29 4.16 -26.84
CA LYS A 143 -9.12 4.39 -25.97
C LYS A 143 -9.08 5.84 -25.45
N LEU A 144 -9.34 6.83 -26.30
CA LEU A 144 -9.37 8.24 -25.90
C LEU A 144 -10.52 8.54 -24.94
N GLN A 145 -11.72 8.02 -25.18
CA GLN A 145 -12.87 8.15 -24.29
C GLN A 145 -12.56 7.56 -22.90
N LYS A 146 -12.10 6.30 -22.83
CA LYS A 146 -11.69 5.68 -21.55
C LYS A 146 -10.63 6.48 -20.80
N ARG A 147 -9.71 7.15 -21.50
CA ARG A 147 -8.71 8.05 -20.89
C ARG A 147 -9.36 9.34 -20.35
N GLN A 148 -10.33 9.93 -21.06
CA GLN A 148 -11.07 11.10 -20.58
C GLN A 148 -11.91 10.77 -19.35
N ASP A 149 -12.63 9.64 -19.35
CA ASP A 149 -13.48 9.22 -18.24
C ASP A 149 -12.66 8.83 -17.00
N MET A 150 -11.50 8.19 -17.18
CA MET A 150 -10.52 8.00 -16.10
C MET A 150 -10.02 9.34 -15.52
N LEU A 151 -9.70 10.33 -16.37
CA LEU A 151 -9.27 11.66 -15.92
C LEU A 151 -10.37 12.45 -15.21
N ARG A 152 -11.64 12.28 -15.60
CA ARG A 152 -12.81 12.82 -14.88
C ARG A 152 -12.91 12.20 -13.49
N SER A 153 -12.93 10.87 -13.41
CA SER A 153 -13.01 10.15 -12.13
C SER A 153 -11.84 10.46 -11.20
N ILE A 154 -10.63 10.68 -11.72
CA ILE A 154 -9.48 11.13 -10.92
C ILE A 154 -9.73 12.52 -10.31
N LYS A 155 -10.29 13.47 -11.07
CA LYS A 155 -10.64 14.81 -10.57
C LYS A 155 -11.75 14.77 -9.53
N GLU A 156 -12.85 14.06 -9.83
CA GLU A 156 -13.98 13.86 -8.90
C GLU A 156 -13.50 13.26 -7.57
N ASN A 157 -12.56 12.30 -7.61
CA ASN A 157 -11.93 11.73 -6.42
C ASN A 157 -10.95 12.69 -5.71
N GLN A 158 -10.32 13.64 -6.41
CA GLN A 158 -9.50 14.68 -5.81
C GLN A 158 -10.37 15.72 -5.10
N GLU A 159 -11.38 16.25 -5.80
CA GLU A 159 -12.36 17.21 -5.28
C GLU A 159 -13.11 16.66 -4.05
N LEU A 160 -13.52 15.38 -4.07
CA LEU A 160 -14.13 14.73 -2.91
C LEU A 160 -13.18 14.62 -1.71
N ARG A 161 -11.90 14.30 -1.93
CA ARG A 161 -10.88 14.24 -0.86
C ARG A 161 -10.55 15.62 -0.30
N GLU A 162 -10.55 16.65 -1.14
CA GLU A 162 -10.33 18.03 -0.73
C GLU A 162 -11.53 18.57 0.06
N TRP A 163 -12.76 18.23 -0.34
CA TRP A 163 -13.98 18.52 0.43
C TRP A 163 -13.98 17.80 1.79
N GLN A 164 -13.62 16.50 1.84
CA GLN A 164 -13.48 15.75 3.09
C GLN A 164 -12.43 16.36 4.03
N ARG A 165 -11.28 16.80 3.48
CA ARG A 165 -10.26 17.54 4.25
C ARG A 165 -10.77 18.88 4.75
N ALA A 166 -11.56 19.61 3.95
CA ALA A 166 -12.14 20.88 4.36
C ALA A 166 -13.15 20.70 5.50
N GLN A 167 -14.02 19.68 5.44
CA GLN A 167 -14.91 19.30 6.54
C GLN A 167 -14.12 18.95 7.81
N TYR A 168 -13.13 18.06 7.73
CA TYR A 168 -12.31 17.68 8.88
C TYR A 168 -11.55 18.88 9.49
N ASN A 169 -11.04 19.80 8.67
CA ASN A 169 -10.39 21.02 9.13
C ASN A 169 -11.37 22.00 9.82
N GLN A 170 -12.63 22.03 9.39
CA GLN A 170 -13.69 22.78 10.07
C GLN A 170 -14.01 22.16 11.43
N GLU A 171 -14.23 20.84 11.50
CA GLU A 171 -14.42 20.10 12.77
C GLU A 171 -13.25 20.31 13.74
N LEU A 172 -12.01 20.26 13.25
CA LEU A 172 -10.81 20.51 14.05
C LEU A 172 -10.76 21.96 14.57
N SER A 173 -11.08 22.95 13.73
CA SER A 173 -11.16 24.37 14.14
C SER A 173 -12.19 24.56 15.25
N ASP A 174 -13.36 23.96 15.08
CA ASP A 174 -14.46 23.97 16.04
C ASP A 174 -14.05 23.37 17.40
N LEU A 175 -13.30 22.27 17.39
CA LEU A 175 -12.75 21.65 18.60
C LEU A 175 -11.71 22.54 19.29
N VAL A 176 -10.82 23.18 18.53
CA VAL A 176 -9.83 24.13 19.07
C VAL A 176 -10.52 25.37 19.67
N GLN A 177 -11.56 25.90 19.03
CA GLN A 177 -12.37 26.99 19.59
C GLN A 177 -13.02 26.59 20.93
N LYS A 178 -13.67 25.41 20.97
CA LYS A 178 -14.27 24.84 22.18
C LYS A 178 -13.25 24.61 23.30
N GLN A 179 -12.02 24.20 22.98
CA GLN A 179 -10.93 24.11 23.95
C GLN A 179 -10.53 25.50 24.49
N SER A 180 -10.36 26.50 23.62
CA SER A 180 -10.01 27.86 24.04
C SER A 180 -11.05 28.50 24.96
N ASP A 181 -12.36 28.24 24.74
CA ASP A 181 -13.42 28.72 25.62
C ASP A 181 -13.48 27.98 26.96
N MET A 182 -13.14 26.69 26.98
CA MET A 182 -12.96 25.95 28.24
C MET A 182 -11.76 26.46 29.04
N GLU A 183 -10.68 26.87 28.38
CA GLU A 183 -9.51 27.49 29.04
C GLU A 183 -9.81 28.89 29.56
N ARG A 184 -10.48 29.75 28.77
CA ARG A 184 -10.99 31.06 29.23
C ARG A 184 -11.83 30.92 30.49
N ARG A 185 -12.74 29.93 30.54
CA ARG A 185 -13.58 29.65 31.72
C ARG A 185 -12.78 29.14 32.92
N LYS A 186 -11.75 28.29 32.72
CA LYS A 186 -10.84 27.88 33.81
C LYS A 186 -10.12 29.08 34.41
N LEU A 187 -9.55 29.95 33.57
CA LEU A 187 -8.83 31.15 34.01
C LEU A 187 -9.74 32.13 34.79
N GLN A 188 -11.00 32.28 34.37
CA GLN A 188 -12.02 33.04 35.11
C GLN A 188 -12.28 32.44 36.50
N LEU A 189 -12.54 31.13 36.59
CA LEU A 189 -12.76 30.43 37.85
C LEU A 189 -11.51 30.43 38.77
N GLU A 190 -10.30 30.45 38.21
CA GLU A 190 -9.05 30.58 38.96
C GLU A 190 -8.85 32.00 39.50
N ALA A 191 -9.20 33.05 38.73
CA ALA A 191 -9.22 34.43 39.22
C ALA A 191 -10.25 34.62 40.35
N GLU A 192 -11.47 34.10 40.20
CA GLU A 192 -12.49 34.10 41.25
C GLU A 192 -12.01 33.39 42.53
N ARG A 193 -11.35 32.23 42.40
CA ARG A 193 -10.74 31.51 43.53
C ARG A 193 -9.67 32.34 44.23
N GLN A 194 -8.81 33.05 43.48
CA GLN A 194 -7.82 33.95 44.06
C GLN A 194 -8.48 35.14 44.78
N GLU A 195 -9.53 35.74 44.23
CA GLU A 195 -10.29 36.79 44.93
C GLU A 195 -10.92 36.28 46.24
N ILE A 196 -11.52 35.08 46.22
CA ILE A 196 -12.09 34.45 47.41
C ILE A 196 -11.00 34.17 48.45
N GLN A 197 -9.80 33.77 48.04
CA GLN A 197 -8.65 33.60 48.94
C GLN A 197 -8.19 34.94 49.55
N ARG A 198 -8.07 36.01 48.76
CA ARG A 198 -7.72 37.35 49.25
C ARG A 198 -8.77 37.86 50.26
N LYS A 199 -10.05 37.76 49.93
CA LYS A 199 -11.18 38.13 50.82
C LYS A 199 -11.16 37.30 52.12
N LYS A 200 -10.83 36.00 52.07
CA LYS A 200 -10.63 35.17 53.27
C LYS A 200 -9.42 35.60 54.11
N GLN A 201 -8.29 35.96 53.48
CA GLN A 201 -7.11 36.48 54.18
C GLN A 201 -7.41 37.82 54.88
N GLU A 202 -8.10 38.75 54.20
CA GLU A 202 -8.55 40.01 54.81
C GLU A 202 -9.45 39.78 56.04
N ILE A 203 -10.44 38.88 55.94
CA ILE A 203 -11.32 38.53 57.06
C ILE A 203 -10.50 37.91 58.20
N SER A 204 -9.56 37.01 57.90
CA SER A 204 -8.68 36.39 58.90
C SER A 204 -7.80 37.42 59.62
N ILE A 205 -7.25 38.41 58.91
CA ILE A 205 -6.46 39.51 59.48
C ILE A 205 -7.32 40.37 60.41
N ARG A 206 -8.53 40.76 59.97
CA ARG A 206 -9.48 41.56 60.78
C ARG A 206 -9.90 40.80 62.05
N LEU A 207 -10.15 39.50 61.96
CA LEU A 207 -10.44 38.65 63.13
C LEU A 207 -9.23 38.57 64.07
N GLY A 208 -8.01 38.40 63.54
CA GLY A 208 -6.78 38.40 64.34
C GLY A 208 -6.55 39.72 65.09
N GLN A 209 -6.83 40.86 64.45
CA GLN A 209 -6.80 42.18 65.08
C GLN A 209 -7.84 42.30 66.21
N GLN A 210 -9.09 41.85 65.98
CA GLN A 210 -10.13 41.85 67.00
C GLN A 210 -9.81 40.95 68.20
N VAL A 211 -9.23 39.77 67.98
CA VAL A 211 -8.77 38.87 69.06
C VAL A 211 -7.64 39.53 69.86
N LEU A 212 -6.64 40.12 69.19
CA LEU A 212 -5.54 40.83 69.85
C LEU A 212 -6.04 42.03 70.68
N GLU A 213 -7.02 42.79 70.18
CA GLU A 213 -7.69 43.84 70.94
C GLU A 213 -8.39 43.30 72.19
N ILE A 214 -9.11 42.18 72.08
CA ILE A 214 -9.81 41.55 73.21
C ILE A 214 -8.81 41.03 74.24
N GLU A 215 -7.72 40.38 73.81
CA GLU A 215 -6.65 39.96 74.70
C GLU A 215 -5.97 41.13 75.42
N ASN A 216 -5.65 42.22 74.72
CA ASN A 216 -5.04 43.39 75.34
C ASN A 216 -6.00 44.07 76.33
N LYS A 217 -7.30 44.17 76.00
CA LYS A 217 -8.35 44.65 76.91
C LYS A 217 -8.53 43.73 78.13
N LYS A 218 -8.31 42.41 77.97
CA LYS A 218 -8.30 41.46 79.09
C LYS A 218 -7.07 41.65 79.96
N ARG A 219 -5.85 41.61 79.39
CA ARG A 219 -4.58 41.82 80.11
C ARG A 219 -4.58 43.13 80.91
N HIS A 220 -5.13 44.21 80.35
CA HIS A 220 -5.25 45.48 81.07
C HIS A 220 -6.21 45.42 82.28
N ARG A 221 -7.32 44.67 82.19
CA ARG A 221 -8.22 44.41 83.33
C ARG A 221 -7.60 43.48 84.36
N ASP A 222 -6.91 42.43 83.91
CA ASP A 222 -6.22 41.47 84.77
C ASP A 222 -5.10 42.20 85.57
N ASN A 223 -4.34 43.09 84.94
CA ASN A 223 -3.36 43.96 85.59
C ASN A 223 -4.02 44.94 86.59
N LEU A 224 -5.07 45.66 86.18
CA LEU A 224 -5.77 46.60 87.08
C LEU A 224 -6.34 45.89 88.32
N LEU A 225 -6.78 44.64 88.19
CA LEU A 225 -7.24 43.82 89.31
C LEU A 225 -6.09 43.45 90.26
N LEU A 226 -4.87 43.20 89.73
CA LEU A 226 -3.67 43.00 90.52
C LEU A 226 -3.25 44.29 91.24
N ASP A 227 -3.21 45.43 90.54
CA ASP A 227 -2.87 46.74 91.13
C ASP A 227 -3.79 47.09 92.31
N LEU A 228 -5.11 46.86 92.16
CA LEU A 228 -6.11 47.06 93.22
C LEU A 228 -5.94 46.07 94.37
N LEU A 229 -5.59 44.82 94.08
CA LEU A 229 -5.34 43.78 95.09
C LEU A 229 -4.06 44.07 95.89
N GLU A 230 -2.98 44.55 95.25
CA GLU A 230 -1.77 45.04 95.92
C GLU A 230 -2.06 46.29 96.77
N ALA A 231 -2.90 47.21 96.29
CA ALA A 231 -3.37 48.36 97.08
C ALA A 231 -4.17 47.91 98.32
N GLU A 232 -5.04 46.90 98.20
CA GLU A 232 -5.73 46.30 99.35
C GLU A 232 -4.77 45.62 100.34
N TYR A 233 -3.78 44.86 99.86
CA TYR A 233 -2.81 44.18 100.73
C TYR A 233 -1.90 45.17 101.46
N THR A 234 -1.42 46.21 100.77
CA THR A 234 -0.62 47.28 101.38
C THR A 234 -1.42 48.07 102.39
N ALA A 235 -2.64 48.51 102.07
CA ALA A 235 -3.54 49.18 103.02
C ALA A 235 -3.80 48.34 104.29
N LYS A 236 -4.08 47.03 104.13
CA LYS A 236 -4.24 46.10 105.28
C LYS A 236 -2.95 45.90 106.06
N SER A 237 -1.78 46.01 105.42
CA SER A 237 -0.49 45.96 106.13
C SER A 237 -0.21 47.25 106.92
N ASP A 238 -0.58 48.40 106.35
CA ASP A 238 -0.51 49.72 106.98
C ASP A 238 -1.44 49.81 108.21
N GLU A 239 -2.66 49.28 108.11
CA GLU A 239 -3.59 49.19 109.23
C GLU A 239 -3.04 48.32 110.37
N ARG A 240 -2.48 47.15 110.04
CA ARG A 240 -1.82 46.27 111.02
C ARG A 240 -0.63 46.96 111.68
N TYR A 241 0.18 47.69 110.91
CA TYR A 241 1.32 48.44 111.45
C TYR A 241 0.87 49.58 112.38
N ARG A 242 -0.18 50.33 112.01
CA ARG A 242 -0.80 51.35 112.88
C ARG A 242 -1.35 50.73 114.18
N GLN A 243 -2.00 49.56 114.10
CA GLN A 243 -2.47 48.82 115.28
C GLN A 243 -1.31 48.35 116.17
N GLN A 244 -0.23 47.81 115.60
CA GLN A 244 0.99 47.43 116.34
C GLN A 244 1.62 48.64 117.04
N MET A 245 1.77 49.77 116.33
CA MET A 245 2.30 51.01 116.90
C MET A 245 1.41 51.57 118.02
N GLN A 246 0.08 51.43 117.93
CA GLN A 246 -0.85 51.78 119.03
C GLN A 246 -0.70 50.82 120.23
N GLN A 247 -0.59 49.50 119.99
CA GLN A 247 -0.36 48.51 121.05
C GLN A 247 0.98 48.76 121.75
N GLU A 248 2.03 49.08 121.01
CA GLU A 248 3.32 49.51 121.56
C GLU A 248 3.23 50.81 122.35
N GLN A 249 2.51 51.82 121.88
CA GLN A 249 2.30 53.04 122.67
C GLN A 249 1.56 52.75 123.97
N MET A 250 0.54 51.89 123.95
CA MET A 250 -0.19 51.48 125.15
C MET A 250 0.65 50.62 126.10
N SER A 251 1.52 49.73 125.60
CA SER A 251 2.43 48.96 126.45
C SER A 251 3.54 49.83 127.04
N ARG A 252 4.09 50.78 126.27
CA ARG A 252 5.02 51.83 126.74
C ARG A 252 4.37 52.76 127.77
N GLN A 253 3.07 53.03 127.68
CA GLN A 253 2.34 53.78 128.70
C GLN A 253 2.11 52.95 129.97
N ARG A 254 1.67 51.69 129.86
CA ARG A 254 1.50 50.77 131.00
C ARG A 254 2.81 50.56 131.76
N THR A 255 3.88 50.21 131.05
CA THR A 255 5.22 50.05 131.66
C THR A 255 5.76 51.33 132.27
N ARG A 256 5.46 52.52 131.73
CA ARG A 256 5.74 53.80 132.41
C ARG A 256 4.96 53.95 133.71
N GLN A 257 3.66 53.66 133.71
CA GLN A 257 2.83 53.71 134.92
C GLN A 257 3.28 52.69 135.98
N GLU A 258 3.67 51.49 135.56
CA GLU A 258 4.24 50.44 136.41
C GLU A 258 5.61 50.85 136.96
N LEU A 259 6.49 51.45 136.15
CA LEU A 259 7.77 51.99 136.59
C LEU A 259 7.60 53.20 137.53
N ASP A 260 6.59 54.06 137.34
CA ASP A 260 6.32 55.18 138.23
C ASP A 260 5.65 54.75 139.54
N ARG A 261 4.79 53.72 139.52
CA ARG A 261 4.36 53.00 140.73
C ARG A 261 5.55 52.37 141.45
N TYR A 262 6.41 51.64 140.72
CA TYR A 262 7.63 51.06 141.28
C TYR A 262 8.60 52.13 141.80
N ARG A 263 8.68 53.32 141.20
CA ARG A 263 9.44 54.46 141.73
C ARG A 263 8.81 55.04 143.00
N GLN A 264 7.49 55.04 143.13
CA GLN A 264 6.81 55.40 144.37
C GLN A 264 7.06 54.33 145.46
N GLU A 265 6.88 53.05 145.14
CA GLU A 265 7.24 51.93 146.01
C GLU A 265 8.71 51.97 146.42
N VAL A 266 9.64 52.19 145.49
CA VAL A 266 11.08 52.30 145.80
C VAL A 266 11.40 53.58 146.55
N LYS A 267 10.61 54.66 146.44
CA LYS A 267 10.73 55.81 147.36
C LYS A 267 10.24 55.45 148.77
N HIS A 268 9.11 54.76 148.92
CA HIS A 268 8.64 54.26 150.22
C HIS A 268 9.61 53.24 150.82
N ARG A 269 10.08 52.26 150.04
CA ARG A 269 11.13 51.31 150.42
C ARG A 269 12.47 52.01 150.69
N LYS A 270 12.84 53.10 150.00
CA LYS A 270 14.04 53.90 150.35
C LYS A 270 13.87 54.75 151.60
N MET A 271 12.65 55.16 151.95
CA MET A 271 12.38 55.77 153.26
C MET A 271 12.45 54.73 154.38
N ALA A 272 11.90 53.54 154.17
CA ALA A 272 12.05 52.40 155.09
C ALA A 272 13.50 51.90 155.16
N GLU A 273 14.22 51.82 154.04
CA GLU A 273 15.65 51.50 153.99
C GLU A 273 16.51 52.63 154.55
N MET A 274 16.06 53.90 154.59
CA MET A 274 16.76 54.95 155.35
C MET A 274 16.56 54.77 156.86
N GLN A 275 15.44 54.20 157.29
CA GLN A 275 15.23 53.78 158.68
C GLN A 275 16.08 52.53 158.99
N MET A 276 16.13 51.54 158.10
CA MET A 276 16.92 50.30 158.28
C MET A 276 18.43 50.49 158.08
N LYS A 277 18.88 51.34 157.15
CA LYS A 277 20.32 51.66 156.94
C LYS A 277 20.88 52.67 157.93
N ARG A 278 20.06 53.16 158.87
CA ARG A 278 20.56 53.68 160.15
C ARG A 278 20.97 52.57 161.13
N ALA A 279 20.54 51.33 160.91
CA ALA A 279 20.99 50.14 161.64
C ALA A 279 22.01 49.30 160.83
N GLU A 280 21.82 49.18 159.52
CA GLU A 280 22.64 48.35 158.61
C GLU A 280 23.82 49.12 157.96
N MET A 281 24.57 49.87 158.78
CA MET A 281 25.91 50.38 158.41
C MET A 281 27.01 49.46 158.94
N ALA A 282 26.78 48.14 158.84
CA ALA A 282 27.73 47.09 159.20
C ALA A 282 27.80 46.06 158.06
N THR A 283 29.00 45.95 157.47
CA THR A 283 29.45 44.99 156.43
C THR A 283 28.72 44.98 155.08
N ARG A 284 29.50 44.94 153.98
CA ARG A 284 29.06 44.76 152.58
C ARG A 284 30.26 44.47 151.66
N GLN A 285 29.96 44.14 150.39
CA GLN A 285 30.89 43.89 149.25
C GLN A 285 31.59 42.51 149.29
N GLU A 286 31.80 41.76 148.19
CA GLU A 286 31.25 41.76 146.80
C GLU A 286 31.43 40.30 146.24
N GLU A 287 31.65 39.87 144.97
CA GLU A 287 31.80 40.37 143.58
C GLU A 287 31.41 39.21 142.60
N ALA A 288 30.68 39.41 141.50
CA ALA A 288 31.18 39.41 140.09
C ALA A 288 31.19 38.00 139.36
N PRO A 289 31.82 37.76 138.17
CA PRO A 289 31.14 37.18 136.98
C PRO A 289 31.74 35.79 136.52
N ASP A 290 31.68 35.22 135.28
CA ASP A 290 31.84 35.80 133.91
C ASP A 290 31.58 34.83 132.70
N THR A 291 31.72 35.36 131.46
CA THR A 291 31.81 34.80 130.07
C THR A 291 31.73 33.27 129.78
N ILE A 292 31.05 32.74 128.74
CA ILE A 292 31.03 32.95 127.25
C ILE A 292 32.23 32.36 126.46
N ASN A 293 31.97 31.46 125.48
CA ASN A 293 32.79 31.24 124.26
C ASN A 293 32.16 30.26 123.23
N GLN A 294 32.01 30.65 121.95
CA GLN A 294 31.73 29.77 120.80
C GLN A 294 32.14 30.45 119.47
N ASN A 295 32.95 29.81 118.61
CA ASN A 295 33.17 30.29 117.22
C ASN A 295 33.86 29.31 116.22
N SER A 296 34.18 28.07 116.59
CA SER A 296 35.09 27.21 115.81
C SER A 296 34.46 26.38 114.67
N GLU A 297 33.16 26.10 114.71
CA GLU A 297 32.57 25.05 113.85
C GLU A 297 32.36 25.45 112.37
N LYS A 298 32.13 26.74 112.09
CA LYS A 298 31.60 27.22 110.80
C LYS A 298 32.53 27.02 109.60
N GLN A 299 33.81 26.77 109.81
CA GLN A 299 34.80 26.65 108.71
C GLN A 299 34.87 25.26 108.06
N LEU A 300 34.34 24.21 108.71
CA LEU A 300 34.47 22.83 108.21
C LEU A 300 33.45 22.45 107.12
N ASP A 301 32.28 23.07 107.08
CA ASP A 301 31.20 22.70 106.18
C ASP A 301 31.35 23.24 104.74
N GLU A 302 31.97 24.41 104.55
CA GLU A 302 32.18 24.98 103.21
C GLU A 302 33.05 24.08 102.32
N TYR A 303 34.10 23.48 102.90
CA TYR A 303 35.04 22.62 102.16
C TYR A 303 34.34 21.37 101.59
N ARG A 304 33.40 20.78 102.35
CA ARG A 304 32.64 19.60 101.94
C ARG A 304 31.75 19.87 100.73
N ARG A 305 31.10 21.05 100.69
CA ARG A 305 30.17 21.43 99.60
C ARG A 305 30.87 21.58 98.26
N ARG A 306 32.08 22.18 98.23
CA ARG A 306 32.84 22.39 96.98
C ARG A 306 33.25 21.08 96.31
N ARG A 307 33.62 20.04 97.08
CA ARG A 307 34.02 18.73 96.54
C ARG A 307 32.87 17.97 95.88
N ALA A 308 31.66 18.06 96.42
CA ALA A 308 30.47 17.43 95.83
C ALA A 308 30.09 18.06 94.48
N HIS A 309 30.15 19.39 94.38
CA HIS A 309 29.85 20.13 93.15
C HIS A 309 30.80 19.76 91.99
N GLY A 310 32.09 19.61 92.27
CA GLY A 310 33.08 19.19 91.26
C GLY A 310 32.80 17.80 90.67
N ALA A 311 32.38 16.84 91.49
CA ALA A 311 32.02 15.49 91.02
C ALA A 311 30.77 15.51 90.12
N SER A 312 29.76 16.32 90.46
CA SER A 312 28.53 16.46 89.67
C SER A 312 28.78 17.05 88.28
N LEU A 313 29.69 18.02 88.16
CA LEU A 313 30.07 18.59 86.86
C LEU A 313 30.76 17.57 85.94
N LEU A 314 31.68 16.75 86.46
CA LEU A 314 32.37 15.73 85.65
C LEU A 314 31.39 14.67 85.12
N ALA A 315 30.46 14.20 85.97
CA ALA A 315 29.42 13.25 85.54
C ALA A 315 28.53 13.82 84.41
N MET A 316 28.14 15.09 84.49
CA MET A 316 27.37 15.75 83.43
C MET A 316 28.15 15.92 82.12
N ILE A 317 29.48 16.04 82.17
CA ILE A 317 30.35 16.09 81.00
C ILE A 317 30.43 14.71 80.34
N GLU A 318 30.68 13.64 81.11
CA GLU A 318 30.74 12.26 80.61
C GLU A 318 29.42 11.84 79.93
N ASP A 319 28.27 12.13 80.54
CA ASP A 319 26.96 11.84 79.94
C ASP A 319 26.67 12.67 78.69
N ASN A 320 27.24 13.88 78.56
CA ASN A 320 27.18 14.65 77.32
C ASN A 320 27.99 13.99 76.20
N HIS A 321 29.16 13.44 76.53
CA HIS A 321 29.99 12.70 75.57
C HIS A 321 29.34 11.39 75.13
N ARG A 322 28.72 10.62 76.06
CA ARG A 322 27.92 9.42 75.74
C ARG A 322 26.80 9.73 74.75
N LYS A 323 25.94 10.71 75.08
CA LYS A 323 24.78 11.08 74.25
C LYS A 323 25.16 11.57 72.86
N ARG A 324 26.31 12.23 72.71
CA ARG A 324 26.86 12.61 71.39
C ARG A 324 27.34 11.39 70.60
N ALA A 325 28.06 10.46 71.26
CA ALA A 325 28.52 9.23 70.62
C ALA A 325 27.35 8.34 70.16
N GLU A 326 26.35 8.16 71.02
CA GLU A 326 25.09 7.45 70.74
C GLU A 326 24.38 8.07 69.54
N ALA A 327 24.13 9.38 69.55
CA ALA A 327 23.50 10.08 68.43
C ALA A 327 24.32 9.97 67.12
N THR A 328 25.66 9.97 67.17
CA THR A 328 26.46 9.72 65.95
C THR A 328 26.37 8.27 65.47
N ALA A 329 26.28 7.29 66.37
CA ALA A 329 26.14 5.88 66.01
C ALA A 329 24.77 5.59 65.38
N GLU A 330 23.68 6.14 65.93
CA GLU A 330 22.33 6.04 65.37
C GLU A 330 22.25 6.66 63.96
N ASN A 331 22.86 7.83 63.75
CA ASN A 331 22.92 8.46 62.43
C ASN A 331 23.71 7.60 61.42
N VAL A 332 24.86 7.04 61.80
CA VAL A 332 25.64 6.14 60.92
C VAL A 332 24.82 4.90 60.57
N GLN A 333 24.17 4.25 61.54
CA GLN A 333 23.30 3.09 61.28
C GLN A 333 22.12 3.42 60.36
N TYR A 334 21.52 4.61 60.50
CA TYR A 334 20.48 5.08 59.59
C TYR A 334 21.01 5.26 58.15
N PHE A 335 22.18 5.88 57.96
CA PHE A 335 22.79 6.03 56.64
C PHE A 335 23.22 4.68 56.03
N ASP A 336 23.78 3.77 56.81
CA ASP A 336 24.13 2.41 56.35
C ASP A 336 22.90 1.59 55.95
N MET A 337 21.82 1.67 56.72
CA MET A 337 20.55 0.99 56.39
C MET A 337 19.93 1.60 55.14
N LYS A 338 19.93 2.93 55.02
CA LYS A 338 19.45 3.62 53.82
C LYS A 338 20.27 3.25 52.59
N ALA A 339 21.61 3.24 52.67
CA ALA A 339 22.48 2.88 51.56
C ALA A 339 22.22 1.45 51.05
N LYS A 340 21.91 0.51 51.94
CA LYS A 340 21.48 -0.86 51.56
C LYS A 340 20.14 -0.87 50.84
N ILE A 341 19.15 -0.14 51.36
CA ILE A 341 17.81 -0.04 50.75
C ILE A 341 17.87 0.63 49.37
N ASP A 342 18.66 1.70 49.23
CA ASP A 342 18.86 2.41 47.96
C ASP A 342 19.61 1.52 46.95
N ALA A 343 20.60 0.74 47.39
CA ALA A 343 21.31 -0.24 46.55
C ALA A 343 20.39 -1.39 46.09
N GLU A 344 19.55 -1.96 46.96
CA GLU A 344 18.54 -2.96 46.59
C GLU A 344 17.54 -2.40 45.56
N GLN A 345 17.12 -1.15 45.71
CA GLN A 345 16.25 -0.49 44.73
C GLN A 345 16.97 -0.33 43.38
N GLU A 346 18.23 0.10 43.37
CA GLU A 346 19.02 0.14 42.15
C GLU A 346 19.16 -1.24 41.49
N GLU A 347 19.37 -2.32 42.24
CA GLU A 347 19.46 -3.68 41.69
C GLU A 347 18.15 -4.13 41.06
N ARG A 348 17.01 -3.90 41.72
CA ARG A 348 15.68 -4.18 41.15
C ARG A 348 15.42 -3.36 39.88
N ILE A 349 15.83 -2.09 39.86
CA ILE A 349 15.75 -1.23 38.66
C ILE A 349 16.67 -1.74 37.53
N LYS A 350 17.88 -2.24 37.85
CA LYS A 350 18.81 -2.85 36.87
C LYS A 350 18.23 -4.14 36.29
N GLN A 351 17.61 -4.99 37.13
CA GLN A 351 16.96 -6.24 36.71
C GLN A 351 15.75 -5.96 35.79
N GLU A 352 14.83 -5.08 36.20
CA GLU A 352 13.65 -4.73 35.39
C GLU A 352 14.04 -4.04 34.07
N ARG A 353 15.09 -3.20 34.09
CA ARG A 353 15.67 -2.61 32.87
C ARG A 353 16.18 -3.69 31.89
N LEU A 354 16.88 -4.71 32.39
CA LEU A 354 17.36 -5.82 31.54
C LEU A 354 16.19 -6.69 31.05
N ALA A 355 15.13 -6.87 31.85
CA ALA A 355 13.91 -7.58 31.45
C ALA A 355 13.16 -6.83 30.32
N MET A 356 12.96 -5.52 30.44
CA MET A 356 12.33 -4.71 29.38
C MET A 356 13.17 -4.71 28.10
N LEU A 357 14.51 -4.68 28.21
CA LEU A 357 15.39 -4.75 27.03
C LEU A 357 15.42 -6.13 26.37
N SER A 358 15.27 -7.23 27.14
CA SER A 358 15.30 -8.60 26.60
C SER A 358 13.99 -9.05 25.94
N GLN A 359 12.86 -8.41 26.27
CA GLN A 359 11.58 -8.57 25.56
C GLN A 359 11.64 -8.09 24.09
N VAL A 360 12.62 -7.25 23.74
CA VAL A 360 12.79 -6.66 22.41
C VAL A 360 13.95 -7.34 21.66
N PRO A 361 13.77 -7.77 20.40
CA PRO A 361 14.86 -8.38 19.63
C PRO A 361 16.09 -7.47 19.52
N SER A 362 17.29 -8.04 19.68
CA SER A 362 18.56 -7.31 19.66
C SER A 362 18.86 -6.60 18.33
N SER A 363 18.17 -6.97 17.24
CA SER A 363 18.15 -6.24 15.97
C SER A 363 17.49 -4.86 16.07
N VAL A 364 16.47 -4.70 16.91
CA VAL A 364 15.75 -3.44 17.14
C VAL A 364 16.54 -2.53 18.10
N LEU A 365 17.18 -3.11 19.12
CA LEU A 365 18.00 -2.37 20.09
C LEU A 365 19.13 -1.53 19.42
N ARG A 366 19.61 -1.96 18.25
CA ARG A 366 20.62 -1.23 17.44
C ARG A 366 20.15 0.14 16.92
N TYR A 367 18.84 0.37 16.85
CA TYR A 367 18.26 1.63 16.36
C TYR A 367 17.82 2.59 17.47
N LEU A 368 18.05 2.23 18.74
CA LEU A 368 17.81 3.13 19.87
C LEU A 368 18.83 4.30 19.88
N PRO A 369 18.43 5.52 20.31
CA PRO A 369 19.36 6.63 20.45
C PRO A 369 20.54 6.29 21.37
N LYS A 370 21.76 6.73 21.00
CA LYS A 370 23.02 6.29 21.63
C LYS A 370 23.13 6.50 23.15
N HIS A 371 22.31 7.38 23.73
CA HIS A 371 22.25 7.66 25.17
C HIS A 371 21.28 6.75 25.96
N VAL A 372 20.44 5.97 25.29
CA VAL A 372 19.41 5.13 25.94
C VAL A 372 20.01 3.85 26.54
N LEU A 373 21.07 3.30 25.92
CA LEU A 373 21.79 2.11 26.37
C LEU A 373 23.07 2.49 27.12
N LYS A 374 23.22 2.01 28.36
CA LYS A 374 24.46 2.12 29.16
C LYS A 374 25.52 1.17 28.60
N SER A 375 26.79 1.38 28.96
CA SER A 375 27.89 0.45 28.62
C SER A 375 27.58 -1.00 29.01
N THR A 376 27.15 -1.19 30.25
CA THR A 376 26.70 -2.48 30.81
C THR A 376 25.62 -3.17 29.96
N ASP A 377 24.70 -2.39 29.38
CA ASP A 377 23.61 -2.93 28.59
C ASP A 377 24.13 -3.41 27.22
N ARG A 378 25.09 -2.70 26.63
CA ARG A 378 25.73 -3.08 25.34
C ARG A 378 26.56 -4.35 25.47
N GLU A 379 27.28 -4.49 26.58
CA GLU A 379 28.04 -5.68 26.95
C GLU A 379 27.08 -6.88 27.12
N HIS A 380 26.02 -6.73 27.92
CA HIS A 380 25.04 -7.78 28.21
C HIS A 380 24.32 -8.31 26.96
N PHE A 381 24.02 -7.44 25.98
CA PHE A 381 23.36 -7.83 24.73
C PHE A 381 24.32 -8.03 23.54
N CYS A 382 25.64 -8.07 23.78
CA CYS A 382 26.69 -8.25 22.76
C CYS A 382 26.53 -7.32 21.54
N LEU A 383 26.14 -6.06 21.78
CA LEU A 383 25.90 -5.06 20.75
C LEU A 383 27.22 -4.46 20.25
N ILE A 384 27.91 -5.20 19.39
CA ILE A 384 29.14 -4.75 18.72
C ILE A 384 28.86 -3.44 17.97
N ASP A 385 29.57 -2.37 18.34
CA ASP A 385 29.48 -1.04 17.72
C ASP A 385 30.02 -1.09 16.27
N ALA A 386 29.15 -1.44 15.33
CA ALA A 386 29.43 -1.55 13.89
C ALA A 386 29.63 -0.18 13.19
N GLN A 387 30.14 0.82 13.91
CA GLN A 387 30.47 2.17 13.39
C GLN A 387 31.98 2.46 13.43
N ALA A 388 32.83 1.44 13.50
CA ALA A 388 34.25 1.52 13.13
C ALA A 388 34.50 1.29 11.62
N ARG A 389 33.44 1.05 10.83
CA ARG A 389 33.47 0.99 9.36
C ARG A 389 32.22 1.68 8.80
N GLY A 390 32.36 2.90 8.33
CA GLY A 390 31.21 3.72 7.87
C GLY A 390 31.45 5.24 7.86
N GLY A 391 32.69 5.69 7.73
CA GLY A 391 33.02 7.07 7.36
C GLY A 391 33.72 7.02 6.00
N GLY A 392 33.22 7.77 5.02
CA GLY A 392 33.69 7.72 3.64
C GLY A 392 32.64 8.20 2.64
N ASP A 393 32.60 9.52 2.45
CA ASP A 393 32.26 10.30 1.25
C ASP A 393 31.27 9.73 0.21
N SER A 394 30.06 10.31 0.14
CA SER A 394 29.40 10.86 -1.08
C SER A 394 27.97 11.33 -0.76
#